data_AF-A0A935FNH0-F1
#
_entry.id   AF-A0A935FNH0-F1
#
_cell.length_a   1.000
_cell.length_b   1.000
_cell.length_c   1.000
_cell.angle_alpha   90.00
_cell.angle_beta   90.00
_cell.angle_gamma   90.00
#
_symmetry.space_group_name_H-M   'P 1'
#
loop_
_entity.id
_entity.type
_entity.pdbx_description
1 polymer ?
#
loop_
_entity_poly.entity_id
_entity_poly.type
_entity_poly.pdbx_seq_one_letter_code
_entity_poly.pdbx_strand_id
1 'polypeptide(L)'
;MKNIHGFSGFIIAMFISIGLIVACGNKKETEVTKEETKKEETKKEATKNETTGNTSASSGSTQLYFVEEYTADGQEVGKSDKFFIKTKGGYITAMLKTAQPIGVGSVDVRLERETVSGTEIIDTQPYNVSPEKDYFFFDKVTFYKSGDYKVTVFKKDGTPVASGKVRIEFE
;
A
#
# COMPACT_ATOMS: atom_id res chain seq x y z
N MET A 1 36.21 -12.01 -27.99
CA MET A 1 36.44 -13.20 -27.14
C MET A 1 35.95 -12.83 -25.74
N LYS A 2 34.68 -13.12 -25.40
CA LYS A 2 34.25 -14.21 -24.51
C LYS A 2 35.25 -14.48 -23.38
N ASN A 3 34.83 -14.24 -22.13
CA ASN A 3 34.61 -15.34 -21.18
C ASN A 3 33.75 -14.91 -19.99
N ILE A 4 32.71 -15.72 -19.79
CA ILE A 4 31.74 -15.79 -18.70
C ILE A 4 32.19 -16.95 -17.81
N HIS A 5 32.14 -16.79 -16.50
CA HIS A 5 31.97 -17.83 -15.48
C HIS A 5 31.83 -17.12 -14.12
N GLY A 6 30.97 -17.49 -13.19
CA GLY A 6 30.07 -18.63 -13.11
C GLY A 6 29.24 -18.49 -11.83
N PHE A 7 27.97 -18.84 -11.96
CA PHE A 7 26.92 -18.93 -10.96
C PHE A 7 27.05 -20.27 -10.20
N SER A 8 26.94 -20.28 -8.86
CA SER A 8 26.43 -21.44 -8.09
C SER A 8 26.41 -21.14 -6.59
N GLY A 9 25.36 -21.56 -5.87
CA GLY A 9 25.45 -21.74 -4.42
C GLY A 9 24.19 -21.54 -3.58
N PHE A 10 23.01 -21.96 -4.05
CA PHE A 10 21.84 -22.15 -3.18
C PHE A 10 22.06 -23.43 -2.34
N ILE A 11 22.12 -23.33 -1.00
CA ILE A 11 21.92 -24.49 -0.12
C ILE A 11 20.90 -24.15 0.97
N ILE A 12 19.88 -24.98 0.97
CA ILE A 12 18.73 -25.09 1.86
C ILE A 12 19.15 -25.83 3.14
N ALA A 13 18.76 -25.33 4.31
CA ALA A 13 18.71 -26.09 5.58
C ALA A 13 17.55 -25.51 6.40
N MET A 14 16.34 -26.06 6.30
CA MET A 14 15.77 -27.21 7.02
C MET A 14 15.58 -26.97 8.54
N PHE A 15 14.30 -26.97 8.91
CA PHE A 15 13.67 -26.80 10.21
C PHE A 15 14.26 -27.66 11.34
N ILE A 16 14.36 -27.07 12.54
CA ILE A 16 14.28 -27.81 13.82
C ILE A 16 13.32 -27.08 14.77
N SER A 17 12.48 -27.90 15.39
CA SER A 17 11.24 -27.60 16.07
C SER A 17 11.38 -27.45 17.59
N ILE A 18 10.37 -26.81 18.19
CA ILE A 18 9.81 -27.00 19.55
C ILE A 18 10.58 -26.41 20.74
N GLY A 19 9.91 -25.47 21.41
CA GLY A 19 10.10 -25.11 22.82
C GLY A 19 8.77 -24.65 23.42
N LEU A 20 8.28 -25.42 24.39
CA LEU A 20 6.93 -25.43 24.99
C LEU A 20 6.69 -24.36 26.08
N ILE A 21 5.41 -24.00 26.22
CA ILE A 21 4.64 -23.65 27.45
C ILE A 21 5.10 -22.44 28.26
N VAL A 22 4.21 -21.43 28.40
CA VAL A 22 3.63 -20.99 29.69
C VAL A 22 2.29 -20.29 29.43
N ALA A 23 1.18 -20.83 29.95
CA ALA A 23 0.04 -20.04 30.47
C ALA A 23 -0.97 -20.96 31.19
N CYS A 24 -0.77 -21.17 32.50
CA CYS A 24 -1.81 -21.58 33.43
C CYS A 24 -2.55 -20.34 33.93
N GLY A 25 -3.89 -20.37 33.99
CA GLY A 25 -4.66 -19.22 34.47
C GLY A 25 -6.19 -19.38 34.58
N ASN A 26 -6.67 -20.46 35.20
CA ASN A 26 -7.84 -20.56 36.11
C ASN A 26 -9.24 -19.97 35.78
N LYS A 27 -10.25 -20.84 36.03
CA LYS A 27 -11.68 -20.62 36.43
C LYS A 27 -12.65 -20.26 35.29
N LYS A 28 -13.86 -20.84 35.14
CA LYS A 28 -14.82 -21.54 36.03
C LYS A 28 -15.83 -22.33 35.16
N GLU A 29 -16.40 -23.42 35.71
CA GLU A 29 -17.57 -24.17 35.22
C GLU A 29 -18.84 -23.31 35.09
N THR A 30 -19.77 -23.69 34.21
CA THR A 30 -21.21 -23.96 34.52
C THR A 30 -21.93 -24.52 33.27
N GLU A 31 -22.85 -25.43 33.54
CA GLU A 31 -23.58 -26.38 32.69
C GLU A 31 -24.94 -25.84 32.15
N VAL A 32 -25.58 -26.61 31.25
CA VAL A 32 -27.00 -26.65 30.80
C VAL A 32 -27.48 -25.42 29.96
N THR A 33 -28.24 -25.48 28.85
CA THR A 33 -29.37 -26.34 28.43
C THR A 33 -29.63 -26.14 26.92
N LYS A 34 -30.08 -27.21 26.24
CA LYS A 34 -30.72 -27.17 24.90
C LYS A 34 -32.18 -26.71 25.02
N GLU A 35 -32.61 -25.74 24.21
CA GLU A 35 -33.97 -25.76 23.64
C GLU A 35 -34.07 -24.86 22.39
N GLU A 36 -34.99 -25.24 21.51
CA GLU A 36 -35.16 -24.81 20.12
C GLU A 36 -35.87 -23.46 19.95
N THR A 37 -35.73 -22.85 18.75
CA THR A 37 -36.83 -22.43 17.84
C THR A 37 -36.69 -21.02 17.22
N LYS A 38 -36.59 -21.03 15.88
CA LYS A 38 -37.13 -20.13 14.83
C LYS A 38 -36.64 -18.70 14.55
N LYS A 39 -36.55 -18.49 13.22
CA LYS A 39 -36.79 -17.31 12.34
C LYS A 39 -35.74 -16.19 12.40
N GLU A 40 -34.89 -16.10 11.38
CA GLU A 40 -35.11 -15.39 10.09
C GLU A 40 -34.77 -13.91 10.25
N GLU A 41 -33.65 -13.46 9.67
CA GLU A 41 -33.65 -12.42 8.64
C GLU A 41 -32.23 -12.11 8.13
N THR A 42 -32.10 -12.30 6.82
CA THR A 42 -31.00 -11.88 5.96
C THR A 42 -30.92 -10.35 5.95
N LYS A 43 -29.79 -9.77 6.38
CA LYS A 43 -29.51 -8.34 6.14
C LYS A 43 -28.31 -8.20 5.20
N LYS A 44 -28.62 -7.87 3.94
CA LYS A 44 -27.68 -7.34 2.95
C LYS A 44 -26.97 -6.12 3.53
N GLU A 45 -25.65 -6.19 3.62
CA GLU A 45 -24.80 -5.02 3.86
C GLU A 45 -24.61 -4.30 2.53
N ALA A 46 -25.21 -3.12 2.42
CA ALA A 46 -25.02 -2.21 1.30
C ALA A 46 -23.69 -1.47 1.49
N THR A 47 -22.71 -1.78 0.63
CA THR A 47 -21.50 -0.97 0.45
C THR A 47 -21.90 0.42 0.00
N LYS A 48 -21.82 1.39 0.93
CA LYS A 48 -21.99 2.81 0.61
C LYS A 48 -20.65 3.37 0.17
N ASN A 49 -20.54 3.54 -1.14
CA ASN A 49 -19.56 4.37 -1.81
C ASN A 49 -19.80 5.83 -1.37
N GLU A 50 -18.86 6.45 -0.66
CA GLU A 50 -18.88 7.90 -0.40
C GLU A 50 -17.69 8.55 -1.11
N THR A 51 -17.98 9.00 -2.33
CA THR A 51 -17.35 10.18 -2.91
C THR A 51 -17.91 11.39 -2.17
N THR A 52 -17.07 12.09 -1.39
CA THR A 52 -17.46 13.36 -0.77
C THR A 52 -16.37 14.40 -1.01
N GLY A 53 -16.60 15.23 -2.02
CA GLY A 53 -16.05 16.58 -2.05
C GLY A 53 -17.09 17.55 -1.49
N ASN A 54 -16.79 18.19 -0.34
CA ASN A 54 -16.83 19.65 -0.20
C ASN A 54 -16.34 20.11 1.19
N THR A 55 -15.24 20.86 1.13
CA THR A 55 -14.87 22.08 1.85
C THR A 55 -15.43 22.32 3.27
N SER A 56 -14.53 22.24 4.26
CA SER A 56 -14.60 22.93 5.55
C SER A 56 -13.20 23.08 6.13
N ALA A 57 -12.76 24.34 6.34
CA ALA A 57 -11.55 24.81 7.05
C ALA A 57 -10.21 24.12 6.71
N SER A 58 -9.18 24.91 6.34
CA SER A 58 -7.81 24.44 6.07
C SER A 58 -7.12 23.86 7.31
N SER A 59 -7.52 22.66 7.69
CA SER A 59 -6.71 21.66 8.37
C SER A 59 -6.28 20.70 7.25
N GLY A 60 -5.04 20.80 6.79
CA GLY A 60 -4.59 20.09 5.58
C GLY A 60 -4.88 18.60 5.66
N SER A 61 -5.47 18.00 4.62
CA SER A 61 -5.71 16.57 4.58
C SER A 61 -4.43 15.83 4.16
N THR A 62 -4.13 14.72 4.83
CA THR A 62 -3.08 13.79 4.38
C THR A 62 -3.59 13.03 3.15
N GLN A 63 -2.88 13.13 2.04
CA GLN A 63 -3.27 12.53 0.76
C GLN A 63 -2.05 12.03 -0.03
N LEU A 64 -2.26 10.94 -0.77
CA LEU A 64 -1.35 10.46 -1.80
C LEU A 64 -2.08 10.52 -3.15
N TYR A 65 -1.51 11.23 -4.12
CA TYR A 65 -2.05 11.34 -5.47
C TYR A 65 -0.92 11.23 -6.50
N PHE A 66 -1.26 11.24 -7.78
CA PHE A 66 -0.32 10.95 -8.85
C PHE A 66 -0.27 12.05 -9.88
N VAL A 67 0.90 12.25 -10.46
CA VAL A 67 1.18 13.19 -11.54
C VAL A 67 2.06 12.49 -12.57
N GLU A 68 2.01 12.92 -13.82
CA GLU A 68 2.90 12.39 -14.87
C GLU A 68 4.36 12.71 -14.54
N GLU A 69 4.60 13.94 -14.12
CA GLU A 69 5.93 14.45 -13.80
C GLU A 69 5.86 15.52 -12.71
N TYR A 70 6.90 15.57 -11.87
CA TYR A 70 7.22 16.72 -11.04
C TYR A 70 8.49 17.38 -11.57
N THR A 71 8.36 18.58 -12.12
CA THR A 71 9.44 19.26 -12.84
C THR A 71 10.50 19.83 -11.90
N ALA A 72 11.71 20.08 -12.41
CA ALA A 72 12.79 20.72 -11.65
C ALA A 72 12.41 22.12 -11.10
N ASP A 73 11.48 22.81 -11.76
CA ASP A 73 10.95 24.12 -11.36
C ASP A 73 9.85 24.00 -10.27
N GLY A 74 9.55 22.79 -9.79
CA GLY A 74 8.59 22.53 -8.73
C GLY A 74 7.13 22.51 -9.19
N GLN A 75 6.88 22.25 -10.47
CA GLN A 75 5.52 22.18 -11.03
C GLN A 75 5.05 20.72 -11.19
N GLU A 76 3.82 20.47 -10.75
CA GLU A 76 3.07 19.23 -10.97
C GLU A 76 2.44 19.23 -12.37
N VAL A 77 2.74 18.21 -13.19
CA VAL A 77 2.19 18.08 -14.54
C VAL A 77 1.33 16.82 -14.63
N GLY A 78 0.14 16.94 -15.23
CA GLY A 78 -0.71 15.78 -15.52
C GLY A 78 -1.26 15.06 -14.29
N LYS A 79 -1.78 15.79 -13.30
CA LYS A 79 -2.45 15.17 -12.14
C LYS A 79 -3.64 14.33 -12.61
N SER A 80 -3.64 13.05 -12.28
CA SER A 80 -4.67 12.10 -12.68
C SER A 80 -4.74 10.91 -11.73
N ASP A 81 -5.84 10.16 -11.78
CA ASP A 81 -5.99 8.82 -11.21
C ASP A 81 -5.90 7.72 -12.28
N LYS A 82 -5.75 8.10 -13.55
CA LYS A 82 -5.55 7.21 -14.70
C LYS A 82 -4.38 7.68 -15.55
N PHE A 83 -3.48 6.76 -15.89
CA PHE A 83 -2.33 7.01 -16.77
C PHE A 83 -2.18 5.93 -17.82
N PHE A 84 -1.54 6.31 -18.94
CA PHE A 84 -1.21 5.42 -20.03
C PHE A 84 0.29 5.15 -20.02
N ILE A 85 0.68 3.87 -20.12
CA ILE A 85 2.06 3.43 -20.24
C ILE A 85 2.27 2.67 -21.53
N LYS A 86 3.52 2.56 -21.98
CA LYS A 86 3.86 1.70 -23.11
C LYS A 86 3.87 0.24 -22.70
N THR A 87 3.80 -0.66 -23.67
CA THR A 87 3.84 -2.13 -23.45
C THR A 87 5.14 -2.62 -22.78
N LYS A 88 6.22 -1.83 -22.84
CA LYS A 88 7.50 -2.12 -22.16
C LYS A 88 7.56 -1.60 -20.72
N GLY A 89 6.49 -0.99 -20.25
CA GLY A 89 6.40 -0.32 -18.97
C GLY A 89 6.43 1.20 -19.08
N GLY A 90 6.21 1.84 -17.96
CA GLY A 90 6.25 3.29 -17.78
C GLY A 90 6.34 3.63 -16.31
N TYR A 91 6.52 4.91 -16.01
CA TYR A 91 6.58 5.39 -14.64
C TYR A 91 5.77 6.67 -14.49
N ILE A 92 5.32 6.91 -13.26
CA ILE A 92 4.67 8.16 -12.85
C ILE A 92 5.31 8.63 -11.55
N THR A 93 5.00 9.85 -11.13
CA THR A 93 5.40 10.37 -9.83
C THR A 93 4.24 10.29 -8.84
N ALA A 94 4.51 9.74 -7.65
CA ALA A 94 3.56 9.74 -6.53
C ALA A 94 3.83 10.94 -5.61
N MET A 95 2.79 11.69 -5.30
CA MET A 95 2.83 12.92 -4.51
C MET A 95 2.19 12.69 -3.15
N LEU A 96 2.97 12.83 -2.09
CA LEU A 96 2.49 12.80 -0.70
C LEU A 96 2.39 14.22 -0.16
N LYS A 97 1.18 14.62 0.26
CA LYS A 97 0.93 15.80 1.10
C LYS A 97 0.44 15.31 2.45
N THR A 98 1.05 15.74 3.54
CA THR A 98 0.63 15.41 4.91
C THR A 98 0.08 16.64 5.62
N ALA A 99 -0.82 16.43 6.58
CA ALA A 99 -1.38 17.52 7.39
C ALA A 99 -0.34 18.22 8.27
N GLN A 100 0.71 17.48 8.64
CA GLN A 100 1.77 17.86 9.55
C GLN A 100 3.09 17.28 9.04
N PRO A 101 4.26 17.76 9.52
CA PRO A 101 5.55 17.17 9.19
C PRO A 101 5.58 15.65 9.38
N ILE A 102 6.22 14.93 8.46
CA ILE A 102 6.18 13.46 8.44
C ILE A 102 6.88 12.81 9.66
N GLY A 103 7.81 13.54 10.28
CA GLY A 103 8.45 13.17 11.54
C GLY A 103 9.43 11.99 11.46
N VAL A 104 9.76 11.53 10.25
CA VAL A 104 10.69 10.42 10.00
C VAL A 104 11.67 10.78 8.88
N GLY A 105 12.87 10.17 8.88
CA GLY A 105 13.90 10.40 7.86
C GLY A 105 13.83 9.47 6.65
N SER A 106 12.98 8.44 6.72
CA SER A 106 12.79 7.51 5.60
C SER A 106 11.41 6.87 5.65
N VAL A 107 10.92 6.50 4.46
CA VAL A 107 9.65 5.81 4.24
C VAL A 107 9.84 4.70 3.21
N ASP A 108 8.88 3.77 3.16
CA ASP A 108 8.79 2.76 2.12
C ASP A 108 7.54 3.02 1.29
N VAL A 109 7.69 3.14 -0.03
CA VAL A 109 6.59 3.26 -0.98
C VAL A 109 6.31 1.86 -1.52
N ARG A 110 5.16 1.31 -1.16
CA ARG A 110 4.71 0.00 -1.63
C ARG A 110 3.72 0.16 -2.77
N LEU A 111 4.00 -0.55 -3.87
CA LEU A 111 3.11 -0.68 -5.01
C LEU A 111 2.40 -2.03 -4.94
N GLU A 112 1.08 -2.00 -4.93
CA GLU A 112 0.26 -3.20 -4.94
C GLU A 112 -0.71 -3.18 -6.13
N ARG A 113 -0.93 -4.32 -6.77
CA ARG A 113 -1.89 -4.48 -7.87
C ARG A 113 -3.14 -5.19 -7.38
N GLU A 114 -4.30 -4.68 -7.74
CA GLU A 114 -5.57 -5.38 -7.52
C GLU A 114 -5.74 -6.48 -8.57
N THR A 115 -6.08 -7.67 -8.11
CA THR A 115 -6.28 -8.88 -8.91
C THR A 115 -7.61 -9.53 -8.52
N VAL A 116 -8.07 -10.50 -9.32
CA VAL A 116 -9.30 -11.25 -9.01
C VAL A 116 -9.19 -12.00 -7.68
N SER A 117 -7.98 -12.40 -7.29
CA SER A 117 -7.72 -13.17 -6.06
C SER A 117 -7.37 -12.30 -4.85
N GLY A 118 -7.41 -10.96 -4.98
CA GLY A 118 -7.02 -10.02 -3.94
C GLY A 118 -5.90 -9.10 -4.39
N THR A 119 -5.01 -8.72 -3.48
CA THR A 119 -3.94 -7.75 -3.74
C THR A 119 -2.58 -8.43 -3.83
N GLU A 120 -1.82 -8.11 -4.88
CA GLU A 120 -0.44 -8.60 -5.11
C GLU A 120 0.55 -7.47 -4.84
N ILE A 121 1.56 -7.70 -3.99
CA ILE A 121 2.66 -6.75 -3.80
C ILE A 121 3.59 -6.85 -5.00
N ILE A 122 3.74 -5.76 -5.74
CA ILE A 122 4.55 -5.69 -6.96
C ILE A 122 5.95 -5.20 -6.64
N ASP A 123 6.05 -4.16 -5.82
CA ASP A 123 7.32 -3.53 -5.45
C ASP A 123 7.21 -2.84 -4.09
N THR A 124 8.35 -2.66 -3.42
CA THR A 124 8.49 -1.82 -2.24
C THR A 124 9.84 -1.13 -2.29
N GLN A 125 9.82 0.19 -2.41
CA GLN A 125 11.03 0.99 -2.59
C GLN A 125 11.25 1.93 -1.41
N PRO A 126 12.46 1.99 -0.84
CA PRO A 126 12.79 2.92 0.22
C PRO A 126 13.08 4.32 -0.34
N TYR A 127 12.61 5.36 0.35
CA TYR A 127 12.90 6.76 0.03
C TYR A 127 13.40 7.49 1.27
N ASN A 128 14.39 8.36 1.08
CA ASN A 128 14.81 9.31 2.09
C ASN A 128 13.88 10.51 2.06
N VAL A 129 13.44 10.94 3.23
CA VAL A 129 12.55 12.09 3.39
C VAL A 129 13.08 13.00 4.50
N SER A 130 12.67 14.25 4.46
CA SER A 130 12.93 15.25 5.50
C SER A 130 11.88 15.17 6.61
N PRO A 131 12.23 14.86 7.87
CA PRO A 131 11.26 14.79 8.97
C PRO A 131 10.41 16.05 9.17
N GLU A 132 10.97 17.21 8.85
CA GLU A 132 10.40 18.55 9.01
C GLU A 132 9.46 18.98 7.89
N LYS A 133 9.43 18.24 6.77
CA LYS A 133 8.59 18.56 5.61
C LYS A 133 7.26 17.80 5.68
N ASP A 134 6.27 18.38 5.00
CA ASP A 134 4.91 17.86 4.86
C ASP A 134 4.54 17.53 3.40
N TYR A 135 5.52 17.58 2.49
CA TYR A 135 5.33 17.28 1.08
C TYR A 135 6.54 16.57 0.48
N PHE A 136 6.26 15.52 -0.29
CA PHE A 136 7.26 14.66 -0.90
C PHE A 136 6.78 14.17 -2.28
N PHE A 137 7.71 14.07 -3.22
CA PHE A 137 7.51 13.40 -4.49
C PHE A 137 8.36 12.13 -4.52
N PHE A 138 7.76 11.04 -4.98
CA PHE A 138 8.43 9.77 -5.19
C PHE A 138 8.45 9.50 -6.68
N ASP A 139 9.59 9.82 -7.29
CA ASP A 139 9.77 9.67 -8.73
C ASP A 139 9.95 8.20 -9.12
N LYS A 140 9.57 7.91 -10.36
CA LYS A 140 9.82 6.62 -11.00
C LYS A 140 9.09 5.43 -10.34
N VAL A 141 7.88 5.65 -9.84
CA VAL A 141 6.99 4.53 -9.50
C VAL A 141 6.66 3.80 -10.81
N THR A 142 7.20 2.59 -10.97
CA THR A 142 7.26 1.90 -12.27
C THR A 142 6.17 0.85 -12.39
N PHE A 143 5.53 0.80 -13.56
CA PHE A 143 4.44 -0.12 -13.89
C PHE A 143 4.78 -0.88 -15.16
N TYR A 144 4.47 -2.18 -15.19
CA TYR A 144 4.74 -3.06 -16.34
C TYR A 144 3.48 -3.72 -16.92
N LYS A 145 2.35 -3.62 -16.23
CA LYS A 145 1.08 -4.24 -16.63
C LYS A 145 -0.03 -3.21 -16.46
N SER A 146 -1.07 -3.31 -17.29
CA SER A 146 -2.30 -2.55 -17.08
C SER A 146 -3.08 -3.13 -15.88
N GLY A 147 -3.88 -2.29 -15.22
CA GLY A 147 -4.72 -2.70 -14.10
C GLY A 147 -4.92 -1.60 -13.07
N ASP A 148 -5.61 -1.95 -11.99
CA ASP A 148 -5.81 -1.10 -10.83
C ASP A 148 -4.69 -1.35 -9.82
N TYR A 149 -4.12 -0.26 -9.32
CA TYR A 149 -3.03 -0.29 -8.37
C TYR A 149 -3.37 0.56 -7.14
N LYS A 150 -2.82 0.15 -6.01
CA LYS A 150 -2.81 0.92 -4.77
C LYS A 150 -1.35 1.18 -4.39
N VAL A 151 -0.99 2.45 -4.29
CA VAL A 151 0.31 2.87 -3.76
C VAL A 151 0.11 3.30 -2.33
N THR A 152 0.93 2.78 -1.41
CA THR A 152 0.86 3.13 0.01
C THR A 152 2.24 3.52 0.51
N VAL A 153 2.32 4.63 1.21
CA VAL A 153 3.54 5.08 1.89
C VAL A 153 3.50 4.58 3.32
N PHE A 154 4.56 3.89 3.73
CA PHE A 154 4.74 3.36 5.07
C PHE A 154 5.92 4.05 5.75
N LYS A 155 5.79 4.30 7.05
CA LYS A 155 6.95 4.50 7.92
C LYS A 155 7.72 3.18 8.03
N LYS A 156 8.99 3.26 8.43
CA LYS A 156 9.84 2.07 8.63
C LYS A 156 9.36 1.12 9.73
N ASP A 157 8.51 1.58 10.64
CA ASP A 157 7.85 0.75 11.64
C ASP A 157 6.63 -0.02 11.09
N GLY A 158 6.29 0.14 9.81
CA GLY A 158 5.15 -0.49 9.16
C GLY A 158 3.84 0.30 9.26
N THR A 159 3.84 1.48 9.88
CA THR A 159 2.64 2.34 9.97
C THR A 159 2.32 2.97 8.61
N PRO A 160 1.11 2.78 8.05
CA PRO A 160 0.71 3.46 6.83
C PRO A 160 0.51 4.96 7.08
N VAL A 161 1.07 5.79 6.20
CA VAL A 161 0.94 7.26 6.23
C VAL A 161 -0.23 7.70 5.36
N ALA A 162 -0.24 7.26 4.10
CA ALA A 162 -1.26 7.60 3.11
C ALA A 162 -1.30 6.55 2.01
N SER A 163 -2.44 6.38 1.36
CA SER A 163 -2.59 5.53 0.18
C SER A 163 -3.36 6.25 -0.92
N GLY A 164 -2.98 5.97 -2.17
CA GLY A 164 -3.66 6.45 -3.37
C GLY A 164 -3.93 5.29 -4.33
N LYS A 165 -5.04 5.34 -5.04
CA LYS A 165 -5.38 4.37 -6.10
C LYS A 165 -5.11 4.98 -7.47
N VAL A 166 -4.59 4.17 -8.39
CA VAL A 166 -4.30 4.59 -9.76
C VAL A 166 -4.62 3.48 -10.74
N ARG A 167 -5.26 3.84 -11.85
CA ARG A 167 -5.52 2.97 -13.00
C ARG A 167 -4.40 3.14 -14.02
N ILE A 168 -3.80 2.03 -14.44
CA ILE A 168 -2.81 2.01 -15.51
C ILE A 168 -3.38 1.29 -16.72
N GLU A 169 -3.33 1.94 -17.87
CA GLU A 169 -3.74 1.39 -19.16
C GLU A 169 -2.56 1.43 -20.15
N PHE A 170 -2.62 0.63 -21.20
CA PHE A 170 -1.64 0.74 -22.27
C PHE A 170 -2.07 1.84 -23.24
N GLU A 171 -1.11 2.65 -23.69
CA GLU A 171 -1.28 3.61 -24.80
C GLU A 171 -1.57 2.87 -26.13
#